data_AF-A0A4Y9AHK5-F1
#
_entry.id   AF-A0A4Y9AHK5-F1
#
_cell.length_a   1.000
_cell.length_b   1.000
_cell.length_c   1.000
_cell.angle_alpha   90.00
_cell.angle_beta   90.00
_cell.angle_gamma   90.00
#
_symmetry.space_group_name_H-M   'P 1'
#
loop_
_entity.id
_entity.type
_entity.pdbx_description
1 polymer ?
#
loop_
_entity_poly.entity_id
_entity_poly.type
_entity_poly.pdbx_seq_one_letter_code
_entity_poly.pdbx_strand_id
1 'polypeptide(L)'
;MSGANINGVGSSINGRSTNINGVGSSINGTGAKINGVGLSINGTGANINGIGSSINGVGAKINGVGSSINGVGAKINGVGSSINGRSANINGRAAVTR
;
A
#
# COMPACT_ATOMS: atom_id res chain seq x y z
N MET A 1 20.19 0.16 9.74
CA MET A 1 20.66 0.48 8.37
C MET A 1 19.72 1.55 7.82
N SER A 2 20.30 2.68 7.46
CA SER A 2 19.65 3.93 7.07
C SER A 2 18.65 3.71 5.94
N GLY A 3 17.44 4.26 6.11
CA GLY A 3 16.40 4.14 5.11
C GLY A 3 16.74 4.96 3.88
N ALA A 4 17.05 4.28 2.78
CA ALA A 4 17.18 4.91 1.48
C ALA A 4 15.83 5.49 1.04
N ASN A 5 15.89 6.63 0.34
CA ASN A 5 14.74 7.21 -0.34
C ASN A 5 14.84 6.83 -1.82
N ILE A 6 13.81 6.18 -2.35
CA ILE A 6 13.75 5.75 -3.74
C ILE A 6 12.56 6.44 -4.41
N ASN A 7 12.82 7.11 -5.53
CA ASN A 7 11.78 7.70 -6.36
C ASN A 7 11.82 7.05 -7.74
N GLY A 8 10.67 6.65 -8.29
CA GLY A 8 10.65 6.01 -9.61
C GLY A 8 9.31 6.13 -10.33
N VAL A 9 9.38 6.38 -11.64
CA VAL A 9 8.23 6.42 -12.54
C VAL A 9 8.31 5.21 -13.47
N GLY A 10 7.22 4.46 -13.63
CA GLY A 10 7.19 3.28 -14.50
C GLY A 10 8.22 2.22 -14.13
N SER A 11 8.54 2.11 -12.83
CA SER A 11 9.68 1.33 -12.34
C SER A 11 9.25 0.18 -11.44
N SER A 12 10.10 -0.84 -11.34
CA SER A 12 9.99 -1.89 -10.33
C SER A 12 10.95 -1.59 -9.18
N ILE A 13 10.42 -1.45 -7.96
CA ILE A 13 11.19 -1.02 -6.79
C ILE A 13 11.06 -2.05 -5.68
N ASN A 14 12.19 -2.55 -5.19
CA ASN A 14 12.27 -3.41 -4.01
C ASN A 14 12.99 -2.65 -2.89
N GLY A 15 12.40 -2.58 -1.70
CA GLY A 15 12.98 -1.82 -0.60
C GLY A 15 12.75 -2.45 0.77
N ARG A 16 13.79 -2.46 1.60
CA ARG A 16 13.71 -2.88 3.01
C ARG A 16 14.07 -1.71 3.91
N SER A 17 13.17 -1.36 4.83
CA SER A 17 13.35 -0.22 5.73
C SER A 17 13.62 1.10 5.00
N THR A 18 12.98 1.30 3.84
CA THR A 18 13.15 2.46 2.94
C THR A 18 11.89 3.31 2.84
N ASN A 19 12.03 4.52 2.33
CA ASN A 19 10.90 5.30 1.84
C ASN A 19 10.88 5.25 0.31
N ILE A 20 9.73 4.95 -0.26
CA ILE A 20 9.56 4.78 -1.69
C ILE A 20 8.43 5.70 -2.16
N ASN A 21 8.70 6.54 -3.15
CA ASN A 21 7.68 7.29 -3.86
C ASN A 21 7.65 6.85 -5.32
N GLY A 22 6.47 6.62 -5.89
CA GLY A 22 6.39 6.25 -7.30
C GLY A 22 5.11 6.62 -8.01
N VAL A 23 5.18 6.59 -9.34
CA VAL A 23 4.02 6.77 -10.22
C VAL A 23 4.05 5.68 -11.27
N GLY A 24 2.94 4.94 -11.44
CA GLY A 24 2.88 3.84 -12.41
C GLY A 24 3.88 2.71 -12.11
N SER A 25 4.28 2.56 -10.85
CA SER A 25 5.36 1.67 -10.43
C SER A 25 4.84 0.43 -9.71
N SER A 26 5.63 -0.65 -9.78
CA SER A 26 5.42 -1.86 -8.98
C SER A 26 6.39 -1.86 -7.81
N ILE A 27 5.89 -2.03 -6.58
CA ILE A 27 6.69 -1.83 -5.38
C ILE A 27 6.52 -3.03 -4.43
N ASN A 28 7.64 -3.61 -4.01
CA ASN A 28 7.69 -4.58 -2.91
C ASN A 28 8.49 -4.01 -1.74
N GLY A 29 7.84 -3.87 -0.58
CA GLY A 29 8.44 -3.21 0.59
C GLY A 29 8.31 -4.01 1.88
N THR A 30 9.42 -4.20 2.59
CA THR A 30 9.39 -4.73 3.97
C THR A 30 9.79 -3.65 4.96
N GLY A 31 8.93 -3.34 5.93
CA GLY A 31 9.17 -2.23 6.87
C GLY A 31 9.33 -0.88 6.16
N ALA A 32 8.75 -0.74 4.98
CA ALA A 32 8.90 0.44 4.13
C ALA A 32 7.74 1.43 4.32
N LYS A 33 7.99 2.69 3.98
CA LYS A 33 6.93 3.67 3.73
C LYS A 33 6.80 3.85 2.23
N ILE A 34 5.61 3.63 1.69
CA ILE A 34 5.37 3.64 0.25
C ILE A 34 4.26 4.64 -0.04
N ASN A 35 4.51 5.61 -0.92
CA ASN A 35 3.52 6.56 -1.40
C ASN A 35 3.49 6.61 -2.93
N GLY A 36 2.31 6.83 -3.52
CA GLY A 36 2.25 7.16 -4.93
C GLY A 36 0.91 6.96 -5.61
N VAL A 37 0.95 7.01 -6.94
CA VAL A 37 -0.24 6.99 -7.81
C VAL A 37 -0.13 5.88 -8.85
N GLY A 38 -1.22 5.17 -9.08
CA GLY A 38 -1.26 4.09 -10.09
C GLY A 38 -0.27 2.98 -9.77
N LEU A 39 -0.18 2.60 -8.49
CA LEU A 39 0.84 1.66 -8.03
C LEU A 39 0.26 0.24 -7.90
N SER A 40 1.13 -0.74 -8.13
CA SER A 40 0.93 -2.10 -7.61
C SER A 40 1.87 -2.31 -6.43
N ILE A 41 1.33 -2.44 -5.23
CA ILE A 41 2.11 -2.45 -3.98
C ILE A 41 1.90 -3.76 -3.24
N ASN A 42 2.99 -4.42 -2.88
CA ASN A 42 3.01 -5.51 -1.92
C ASN A 42 3.91 -5.10 -0.74
N GLY A 43 3.40 -5.18 0.50
CA GLY A 43 4.24 -4.84 1.65
C GLY A 43 3.97 -5.60 2.93
N THR A 44 5.05 -5.92 3.63
CA THR A 44 4.99 -6.54 4.97
C THR A 44 5.47 -5.55 6.03
N GLY A 45 4.67 -5.33 7.06
CA GLY A 45 4.98 -4.35 8.11
C GLY A 45 5.14 -2.93 7.57
N ALA A 46 4.51 -2.63 6.42
CA ALA A 46 4.68 -1.39 5.70
C ALA A 46 3.61 -0.35 6.06
N ASN A 47 3.94 0.92 5.86
CA ASN A 47 2.95 1.99 5.72
C ASN A 47 2.77 2.26 4.23
N ILE A 48 1.56 2.07 3.72
CA ILE A 48 1.27 2.18 2.29
C ILE A 48 0.19 3.24 2.09
N ASN A 49 0.46 4.22 1.22
CA ASN A 49 -0.52 5.19 0.75
C ASN A 49 -0.57 5.19 -0.77
N GLY A 50 -1.75 4.99 -1.37
CA GLY A 50 -1.87 4.89 -2.81
C GLY A 50 -3.19 5.44 -3.37
N ILE A 51 -3.09 6.17 -4.48
CA ILE A 51 -4.26 6.64 -5.24
C ILE A 51 -4.37 5.84 -6.53
N GLY A 52 -5.55 5.28 -6.81
CA GLY A 52 -5.76 4.44 -7.99
C GLY A 52 -4.86 3.21 -7.99
N SER A 53 -4.58 2.66 -6.81
CA SER A 53 -3.56 1.64 -6.62
C SER A 53 -4.18 0.29 -6.29
N SER A 54 -3.46 -0.78 -6.63
CA SER A 54 -3.69 -2.11 -6.07
C SER A 54 -2.71 -2.32 -4.92
N ILE A 55 -3.23 -2.52 -3.71
CA ILE A 55 -2.44 -2.59 -2.49
C ILE A 55 -2.70 -3.92 -1.79
N ASN A 56 -1.64 -4.69 -1.57
CA ASN A 56 -1.65 -5.88 -0.73
C ASN A 56 -0.67 -5.69 0.43
N GLY A 57 -1.10 -5.95 1.67
CA GLY A 57 -0.17 -5.92 2.78
C GLY A 57 -0.49 -6.80 3.97
N VAL A 58 0.58 -7.27 4.62
CA VAL A 58 0.52 -8.10 5.83
C VAL A 58 1.09 -7.33 7.01
N GLY A 59 0.34 -7.26 8.12
CA GLY A 59 0.72 -6.45 9.28
C GLY A 59 0.93 -4.98 8.93
N ALA A 60 0.29 -4.51 7.86
CA ALA A 60 0.52 -3.20 7.27
C ALA A 60 -0.51 -2.19 7.74
N LYS A 61 -0.18 -0.91 7.60
CA LYS A 61 -1.15 0.18 7.61
C LYS A 61 -1.32 0.63 6.17
N ILE A 62 -2.54 0.53 5.66
CA ILE A 62 -2.86 0.78 4.26
C ILE A 62 -3.88 1.91 4.20
N ASN A 63 -3.58 2.94 3.42
CA ASN A 63 -4.51 3.99 3.04
C ASN A 63 -4.61 4.06 1.52
N GLY A 64 -5.82 4.10 0.97
CA GLY A 64 -5.94 4.35 -0.46
C GLY A 64 -7.26 4.93 -0.92
N VAL A 65 -7.19 5.74 -1.96
CA VAL A 65 -8.33 6.39 -2.60
C VAL A 65 -8.53 5.82 -4.00
N GLY A 66 -9.76 5.38 -4.31
CA GLY A 66 -10.04 4.72 -5.58
C GLY A 66 -9.21 3.47 -5.80
N SER A 67 -8.87 2.77 -4.70
CA SER A 67 -7.88 1.70 -4.68
C SER A 67 -8.54 0.35 -4.43
N SER A 68 -7.89 -0.71 -4.90
CA SER A 68 -8.20 -2.08 -4.50
C SER A 68 -7.26 -2.47 -3.36
N ILE A 69 -7.79 -2.71 -2.17
CA ILE A 69 -6.99 -2.93 -0.97
C ILE A 69 -7.27 -4.32 -0.40
N ASN A 70 -6.21 -5.10 -0.24
CA ASN A 70 -6.23 -6.38 0.46
C ASN A 70 -5.23 -6.34 1.63
N GLY A 71 -5.64 -6.80 2.81
CA GLY A 71 -4.67 -6.98 3.88
C GLY A 71 -4.98 -8.06 4.90
N VAL A 72 -3.93 -8.57 5.53
CA VAL A 72 -4.01 -9.57 6.61
C VAL A 72 -3.39 -9.00 7.88
N GLY A 73 -4.12 -9.01 8.98
CA GLY A 73 -3.65 -8.40 10.24
C GLY A 73 -3.35 -6.90 10.09
N ALA A 74 -4.01 -6.24 9.14
CA ALA A 74 -3.70 -4.89 8.71
C ALA A 74 -4.70 -3.87 9.29
N LYS A 75 -4.28 -2.61 9.33
CA LYS A 75 -5.20 -1.46 9.48
C LYS A 75 -5.43 -0.87 8.11
N ILE A 76 -6.67 -0.88 7.65
CA ILE A 76 -7.02 -0.49 6.29
C ILE A 76 -7.97 0.70 6.33
N ASN A 77 -7.62 1.76 5.59
CA ASN A 77 -8.49 2.87 5.31
C ASN A 77 -8.61 3.10 3.81
N GLY A 78 -9.85 3.34 3.33
CA GLY A 78 -10.02 3.75 1.96
C GLY A 78 -11.32 4.50 1.67
N VAL A 79 -11.26 5.31 0.61
CA VAL A 79 -12.39 6.11 0.12
C VAL A 79 -12.61 5.77 -1.34
N GLY A 80 -13.85 5.38 -1.70
CA GLY A 80 -14.15 4.92 -3.06
C GLY A 80 -13.36 3.65 -3.43
N SER A 81 -12.94 2.90 -2.41
CA SER A 81 -12.05 1.74 -2.55
C SER A 81 -12.83 0.44 -2.41
N SER A 82 -12.33 -0.62 -3.04
CA SER A 82 -12.75 -2.00 -2.76
C SER A 82 -11.83 -2.56 -1.68
N ILE A 83 -12.38 -2.99 -0.55
CA ILE A 83 -11.57 -3.41 0.61
C ILE A 83 -11.89 -4.86 0.97
N ASN A 84 -10.85 -5.68 1.02
CA ASN A 84 -10.88 -7.02 1.59
C ASN A 84 -9.84 -7.11 2.71
N GLY A 85 -10.22 -7.69 3.85
CA GLY A 85 -9.25 -7.87 4.92
C GLY A 85 -9.56 -9.03 5.84
N ARG A 86 -8.54 -9.85 6.12
CA ARG A 86 -8.62 -10.93 7.11
C ARG A 86 -7.96 -10.52 8.41
N SER A 87 -8.70 -10.61 9.51
CA SER A 87 -8.26 -10.11 10.83
C SER A 87 -7.78 -8.65 10.75
N ALA A 88 -8.40 -7.87 9.86
CA ALA A 88 -8.04 -6.49 9.60
C ALA A 88 -9.01 -5.54 10.31
N ASN A 89 -8.49 -4.39 10.75
CA ASN A 89 -9.33 -3.28 11.17
C ASN A 89 -9.57 -2.40 9.93
N ILE A 90 -10.82 -2.36 9.47
CA ILE A 90 -11.20 -1.64 8.25
C ILE A 90 -12.04 -0.41 8.63
N ASN A 91 -11.64 0.76 8.15
CA ASN A 91 -12.39 2.00 8.31
C ASN A 91 -12.39 2.78 6.99
N GLY A 92 -13.55 3.00 6.37
CA GLY A 92 -13.60 3.77 5.13
C GLY A 92 -14.96 3.74 4.43
N ARG A 93 -15.17 4.70 3.54
CA ARG A 93 -16.36 4.74 2.66
C ARG A 93 -16.07 3.84 1.45
N ALA A 94 -16.15 2.53 1.67
CA ALA A 94 -15.84 1.50 0.70
C ALA A 94 -17.06 1.08 -0.11
N ALA A 95 -16.85 0.72 -1.37
CA ALA A 95 -17.94 0.27 -2.26
C ALA A 95 -18.38 -1.18 -1.94
N VAL A 96 -17.48 -2.02 -1.41
CA VAL A 96 -17.76 -3.41 -0.99
C VAL A 96 -16.75 -3.81 0.09
N THR A 97 -17.24 -4.43 1.16
CA THR A 97 -16.44 -5.10 2.19
C THR A 97 -16.70 -6.60 2.08
N ARG A 98 -15.64 -7.43 1.96
CA ARG A 98 -15.71 -8.90 2.04
C ARG A 98 -14.62 -9.44 2.95
#